data_AF-A0A433DLY1-F1
#
_entry.id   AF-A0A433DLY1-F1
#
_cell.length_a   1.000
_cell.length_b   1.000
_cell.length_c   1.000
_cell.angle_alpha   90.00
_cell.angle_beta   90.00
_cell.angle_gamma   90.00
#
_symmetry.space_group_name_H-M   'P 1'
#
loop_
_entity.id
_entity.type
_entity.pdbx_description
1 polymer ?
#
loop_
_entity_poly.entity_id
_entity_poly.type
_entity_poly.pdbx_seq_one_letter_code
_entity_poly.pdbx_strand_id
1 'polypeptide(L)'
;MSRVRKDNVLVPMHWRSNQCLEITECWCEVDQFLRPNLSALRGKIDSARTAKEIDQLSHTIRPIRPTGTDPIKLYTARVCPYAQRANIALKEAGVEYEAIEIDLQNKPDWYKNINPETKVPSINIRGKNIAESLVIIELVADLYPESGLLPADPIKRAEIRFFIEYYSKISSLSYKVLGALNDKQAVKAIYDDILKGFKRPHRDLPTPRSTSSS
;
A
#
# COMPACT_ATOMS: atom_id res chain seq x y z
N MET A 1 17.81 -39.20 -42.08
CA MET A 1 18.34 -38.09 -42.91
C MET A 1 17.96 -36.79 -42.19
N SER A 2 18.86 -36.24 -41.36
CA SER A 2 19.68 -35.04 -41.69
C SER A 2 18.81 -33.80 -41.98
N ARG A 3 18.95 -32.65 -41.33
CA ARG A 3 20.18 -31.94 -40.98
C ARG A 3 19.82 -30.74 -40.07
N VAL A 4 20.84 -30.27 -39.38
CA VAL A 4 20.91 -29.21 -38.36
C VAL A 4 21.33 -27.85 -38.96
N ARG A 5 21.06 -26.73 -38.24
CA ARG A 5 21.61 -25.32 -38.32
C ARG A 5 21.01 -24.40 -39.41
N LYS A 6 20.94 -23.06 -39.30
CA LYS A 6 21.27 -22.01 -38.29
C LYS A 6 20.74 -20.65 -38.82
N ASP A 7 20.50 -19.72 -37.89
CA ASP A 7 20.73 -18.25 -37.95
C ASP A 7 20.35 -17.48 -39.24
N ASN A 8 19.42 -16.51 -39.15
CA ASN A 8 19.79 -15.09 -39.35
C ASN A 8 18.69 -14.08 -39.03
N VAL A 9 19.17 -13.04 -38.35
CA VAL A 9 18.58 -11.75 -37.99
C VAL A 9 18.14 -10.97 -39.23
N LEU A 10 16.98 -10.29 -39.18
CA LEU A 10 16.75 -8.97 -39.80
C LEU A 10 15.58 -8.25 -39.09
N VAL A 11 15.88 -7.10 -38.49
CA VAL A 11 14.92 -6.08 -38.03
C VAL A 11 15.11 -4.85 -38.93
N PRO A 12 14.04 -4.17 -39.36
CA PRO A 12 13.98 -2.70 -39.25
C PRO A 12 12.59 -2.25 -38.75
N MET A 13 12.42 -1.58 -37.61
CA MET A 13 12.81 -0.20 -37.23
C MET A 13 12.00 0.90 -37.97
N HIS A 14 10.88 1.32 -37.37
CA HIS A 14 10.43 2.71 -37.39
C HIS A 14 9.61 3.03 -36.13
N TRP A 15 10.13 3.92 -35.28
CA TRP A 15 9.37 4.90 -34.48
C TRP A 15 10.44 5.77 -33.79
N ARG A 16 10.98 6.72 -34.58
CA ARG A 16 11.49 8.00 -34.08
C ARG A 16 10.26 8.85 -33.73
N SER A 17 10.23 9.77 -32.77
CA SER A 17 11.19 10.29 -31.80
C SER A 17 10.39 11.30 -30.96
N ASN A 18 10.48 11.23 -29.63
CA ASN A 18 10.97 12.34 -28.80
C ASN A 18 10.75 12.03 -27.30
N GLN A 19 11.87 12.06 -26.57
CA GLN A 19 12.00 12.19 -25.12
C GLN A 19 11.70 10.95 -24.25
N CYS A 20 12.63 9.99 -24.27
CA CYS A 20 12.93 9.12 -23.12
C CYS A 20 14.45 9.16 -22.86
N LEU A 21 14.90 10.17 -22.15
CA LEU A 21 16.16 10.21 -21.40
C LEU A 21 15.72 10.12 -19.92
N GLU A 22 16.03 9.14 -19.08
CA GLU A 22 16.95 8.00 -19.08
C GLU A 22 16.28 6.87 -18.28
N ILE A 23 15.98 5.73 -18.91
CA ILE A 23 15.52 4.51 -18.21
C ILE A 23 16.73 3.64 -17.81
N THR A 24 17.93 3.96 -18.30
CA THR A 24 19.15 3.19 -18.05
C THR A 24 19.80 3.46 -16.69
N GLU A 25 19.51 4.57 -16.02
CA GLU A 25 20.06 4.82 -14.68
C GLU A 25 19.37 4.00 -13.59
N CYS A 26 18.09 3.70 -13.75
CA CYS A 26 17.32 2.93 -12.76
C CYS A 26 17.72 1.43 -12.74
N TRP A 27 18.25 0.91 -13.85
CA TRP A 27 18.71 -0.48 -13.92
C TRP A 27 20.13 -0.68 -13.38
N CYS A 28 20.99 0.34 -13.33
CA CYS A 28 22.32 0.20 -12.72
C CYS A 28 22.26 -0.02 -11.19
N GLU A 29 21.32 0.62 -10.49
CA GLU A 29 21.17 0.45 -9.03
C GLU A 29 20.50 -0.89 -8.67
N VAL A 30 19.50 -1.33 -9.44
CA VAL A 30 18.89 -2.66 -9.29
C VAL A 30 19.93 -3.76 -9.54
N ASP A 31 20.82 -3.55 -10.50
CA ASP A 31 21.84 -4.52 -10.88
C ASP A 31 23.03 -4.54 -9.89
N GLN A 32 23.45 -3.40 -9.33
CA GLN A 32 24.42 -3.37 -8.21
C GLN A 32 23.89 -4.06 -6.94
N PHE A 33 22.58 -3.99 -6.71
CA PHE A 33 21.93 -4.63 -5.56
C PHE A 33 21.80 -6.15 -5.72
N LEU A 34 21.65 -6.65 -6.95
CA LEU A 34 21.45 -8.08 -7.26
C LEU A 34 22.75 -8.84 -7.57
N ARG A 35 23.82 -8.15 -7.98
CA ARG A 35 25.10 -8.75 -8.42
C ARG A 35 25.85 -9.63 -7.39
N PRO A 36 25.80 -9.41 -6.06
CA PRO A 36 26.57 -10.23 -5.13
C PRO A 36 26.05 -11.68 -5.02
N ASN A 37 24.74 -11.91 -5.22
CA ASN A 37 24.11 -13.24 -5.11
C ASN A 37 23.77 -13.88 -6.46
N LEU A 38 23.59 -13.09 -7.54
CA LEU A 38 23.29 -13.65 -8.87
C LEU A 38 24.46 -14.45 -9.44
N SER A 39 25.72 -14.09 -9.18
CA SER A 39 26.88 -14.84 -9.66
C SER A 39 26.99 -16.24 -9.01
N ALA A 40 26.71 -16.32 -7.70
CA ALA A 40 26.67 -17.58 -6.94
C ALA A 40 25.45 -18.45 -7.29
N LEU A 41 24.32 -17.84 -7.62
CA LEU A 41 23.10 -18.53 -8.05
C LEU A 41 23.20 -19.01 -9.50
N ARG A 42 23.82 -18.24 -10.39
CA ARG A 42 24.00 -18.61 -11.79
C ARG A 42 24.80 -19.91 -11.92
N GLY A 43 25.90 -20.03 -11.17
CA GLY A 43 26.66 -21.29 -11.11
C GLY A 43 25.85 -22.48 -10.56
N LYS A 44 24.91 -22.26 -9.63
CA LYS A 44 24.05 -23.30 -9.06
C LYS A 44 22.92 -23.71 -10.02
N ILE A 45 22.30 -22.75 -10.70
CA ILE A 45 21.28 -22.96 -11.72
C ILE A 45 21.88 -23.68 -12.95
N ASP A 46 23.06 -23.27 -13.38
CA ASP A 46 23.80 -23.90 -14.48
C ASP A 46 24.26 -25.34 -14.13
N SER A 47 24.38 -25.66 -12.84
CA SER A 47 24.72 -27.01 -12.33
C SER A 47 23.51 -27.89 -11.99
N ALA A 48 22.29 -27.33 -11.95
CA ALA A 48 21.08 -28.06 -11.65
C ALA A 48 20.71 -28.97 -12.83
N ARG A 49 20.61 -30.28 -12.60
CA ARG A 49 20.41 -31.30 -13.64
C ARG A 49 18.94 -31.58 -13.92
N THR A 50 18.02 -31.15 -13.05
CA THR A 50 16.58 -31.38 -13.24
C THR A 50 15.70 -30.22 -12.78
N ALA A 51 14.51 -30.07 -13.40
CA ALA A 51 13.51 -29.07 -13.02
C ALA A 51 13.08 -29.17 -11.54
N LYS A 52 13.19 -30.35 -10.93
CA LYS A 52 12.89 -30.61 -9.53
C LYS A 52 13.92 -29.99 -8.57
N GLU A 53 15.18 -29.89 -8.99
CA GLU A 53 16.23 -29.18 -8.24
C GLU A 53 16.05 -27.66 -8.33
N ILE A 54 15.59 -27.15 -9.47
CA ILE A 54 15.23 -25.72 -9.63
C ILE A 54 14.03 -25.37 -8.74
N ASP A 55 13.03 -26.26 -8.65
CA ASP A 55 11.86 -26.10 -7.78
C ASP A 55 12.26 -26.12 -6.29
N GLN A 56 13.14 -27.02 -5.87
CA GLN A 56 13.72 -27.03 -4.51
C GLN A 56 14.57 -25.79 -4.20
N LEU A 57 15.27 -25.25 -5.20
CA LEU A 57 16.01 -24.00 -5.07
C LEU A 57 15.07 -22.78 -4.99
N SER A 58 13.89 -22.84 -5.62
CA SER A 58 12.89 -21.77 -5.54
C SER A 58 12.32 -21.61 -4.12
N HIS A 59 12.17 -22.71 -3.37
CA HIS A 59 11.75 -22.68 -1.97
C HIS A 59 12.84 -22.19 -0.99
N THR A 60 14.10 -22.14 -1.43
CA THR A 60 15.19 -21.50 -0.67
C THR A 60 15.31 -20.00 -0.98
N ILE A 61 14.71 -19.53 -2.07
CA ILE A 61 14.51 -18.11 -2.36
C ILE A 61 13.36 -17.63 -1.47
N ARG A 62 13.70 -17.11 -0.29
CA ARG A 62 12.73 -16.32 0.48
C ARG A 62 12.31 -15.13 -0.39
N PRO A 63 11.01 -14.76 -0.45
CA PRO A 63 10.61 -13.51 -1.08
C PRO A 63 11.45 -12.39 -0.45
N ILE A 64 11.94 -11.46 -1.28
CA ILE A 64 12.78 -10.34 -0.85
C ILE A 64 11.99 -9.53 0.20
N ARG A 65 12.19 -9.88 1.47
CA ARG A 65 11.79 -9.08 2.61
C ARG A 65 12.72 -7.85 2.63
N PRO A 66 12.21 -6.67 3.01
CA PRO A 66 12.85 -5.40 2.75
C PRO A 66 14.29 -5.37 3.27
N THR A 67 15.21 -5.01 2.39
CA THR A 67 16.63 -4.84 2.64
C THR A 67 16.98 -3.42 3.11
N GLY A 68 16.04 -2.74 3.76
CA GLY A 68 16.33 -1.59 4.61
C GLY A 68 16.17 -2.05 6.05
N THR A 69 17.23 -2.01 6.84
CA THR A 69 17.24 -2.44 8.24
C THR A 69 16.46 -1.50 9.17
N ASP A 70 15.98 -0.37 8.65
CA ASP A 70 15.30 0.63 9.45
C ASP A 70 13.86 0.18 9.76
N PRO A 71 13.43 0.28 11.02
CA PRO A 71 12.06 -0.04 11.40
C PRO A 71 11.07 0.85 10.64
N ILE A 72 9.90 0.29 10.31
CA ILE A 72 8.79 1.07 9.77
C ILE A 72 8.43 2.14 10.78
N LYS A 73 8.34 3.40 10.36
CA LYS A 73 7.92 4.51 11.23
C LYS A 73 6.57 5.02 10.79
N LEU A 74 5.61 5.06 11.71
CA LEU A 74 4.33 5.70 11.50
C LEU A 74 4.30 7.02 12.27
N TYR A 75 4.28 8.14 11.56
CA TYR A 75 4.02 9.46 12.12
C TYR A 75 2.51 9.61 12.33
N THR A 76 2.09 9.66 13.58
CA THR A 76 0.68 9.54 13.99
C THR A 76 0.29 10.58 15.03
N ALA A 77 -1.00 10.68 15.33
CA ALA A 77 -1.50 11.44 16.46
C ALA A 77 -2.70 10.69 17.04
N ARG A 78 -2.73 10.45 18.35
CA ARG A 78 -3.80 9.66 19.01
C ARG A 78 -5.20 10.23 18.78
N VAL A 79 -5.30 11.55 18.68
CA VAL A 79 -6.56 12.28 18.48
C VAL A 79 -7.04 12.29 17.03
N CYS A 80 -6.21 11.88 16.07
CA CYS A 80 -6.54 11.96 14.65
C CYS A 80 -7.16 10.64 14.15
N PRO A 81 -8.44 10.62 13.75
CA PRO A 81 -9.08 9.40 13.25
C PRO A 81 -8.52 8.95 11.89
N TYR A 82 -7.96 9.86 11.07
CA TYR A 82 -7.26 9.46 9.85
C TYR A 82 -5.98 8.69 10.16
N ALA A 83 -5.25 9.11 11.20
CA ALA A 83 -4.04 8.41 11.63
C ALA A 83 -4.36 7.08 12.33
N GLN A 84 -5.50 6.99 12.99
CA GLN A 84 -6.02 5.73 13.55
C GLN A 84 -6.24 4.67 12.46
N ARG A 85 -6.70 5.04 11.25
CA ARG A 85 -6.84 4.10 10.13
C ARG A 85 -5.53 3.36 9.81
N ALA A 86 -4.43 4.10 9.70
CA ALA A 86 -3.11 3.53 9.43
C ALA A 86 -2.58 2.70 10.60
N ASN A 87 -2.77 3.17 11.84
CA ASN A 87 -2.43 2.40 13.04
C ASN A 87 -3.16 1.05 13.09
N ILE A 88 -4.47 1.04 12.80
CA ILE A 88 -5.29 -0.17 12.79
C ILE A 88 -4.80 -1.12 11.69
N ALA A 89 -4.60 -0.62 10.47
CA ALA A 89 -4.13 -1.47 9.37
C ALA A 89 -2.79 -2.15 9.67
N LEU A 90 -1.81 -1.41 10.21
CA LEU A 90 -0.52 -1.99 10.58
C LEU A 90 -0.64 -3.04 11.70
N LYS A 91 -1.50 -2.78 12.70
CA LYS A 91 -1.75 -3.73 13.81
C LYS A 91 -2.46 -5.00 13.34
N GLU A 92 -3.51 -4.87 12.55
CA GLU A 92 -4.25 -6.00 11.98
C GLU A 92 -3.39 -6.82 11.01
N ALA A 93 -2.44 -6.17 10.32
CA ALA A 93 -1.46 -6.86 9.51
C ALA A 93 -0.34 -7.56 10.30
N GLY A 94 -0.30 -7.42 11.64
CA GLY A 94 0.74 -8.01 12.48
C GLY A 94 2.14 -7.46 12.18
N VAL A 95 2.21 -6.22 11.69
CA VAL A 95 3.47 -5.58 11.30
C VAL A 95 4.03 -4.82 12.50
N GLU A 96 5.29 -5.06 12.83
CA GLU A 96 6.01 -4.25 13.82
C GLU A 96 6.39 -2.88 13.23
N TYR A 97 6.07 -1.82 13.95
CA TYR A 97 6.39 -0.44 13.57
C TYR A 97 6.61 0.45 14.79
N GLU A 98 7.43 1.49 14.61
CA GLU A 98 7.60 2.57 15.57
C GLU A 98 6.53 3.64 15.33
N ALA A 99 5.68 3.89 16.33
CA ALA A 99 4.70 4.97 16.29
C ALA A 99 5.31 6.27 16.85
N ILE A 100 5.48 7.26 15.99
CA ILE A 100 6.02 8.58 16.34
C ILE A 100 4.84 9.55 16.48
N GLU A 101 4.57 9.97 17.72
CA GLU A 101 3.49 10.91 18.01
C GLU A 101 3.88 12.34 17.57
N ILE A 102 3.04 12.94 16.74
CA ILE A 102 3.16 14.33 16.28
C ILE A 102 2.11 15.17 17.02
N ASP A 103 2.58 16.18 17.76
CA ASP A 103 1.72 17.21 18.30
C ASP A 103 1.15 18.05 17.15
N LEU A 104 -0.17 18.02 16.99
CA LEU A 104 -0.87 18.71 15.91
C LEU A 104 -0.96 20.23 16.14
N GLN A 105 -0.83 20.70 17.38
CA GLN A 105 -0.83 22.11 17.75
C GLN A 105 0.57 22.71 17.64
N ASN A 106 1.59 21.92 17.95
CA ASN A 106 2.99 22.34 17.90
C ASN A 106 3.82 21.33 17.09
N LYS A 107 3.65 21.35 15.77
CA LYS A 107 4.32 20.40 14.88
C LYS A 107 5.82 20.69 14.83
N PRO A 108 6.69 19.67 14.95
CA PRO A 108 8.12 19.88 14.89
C PRO A 108 8.57 20.28 13.49
N ASP A 109 9.55 21.18 13.40
CA ASP A 109 10.02 21.76 12.13
C ASP A 109 10.53 20.73 11.12
N TRP A 110 11.07 19.61 11.60
CA TRP A 110 11.58 18.54 10.74
C TRP A 110 10.46 17.76 10.04
N TYR A 111 9.22 17.81 10.54
CA TYR A 111 8.13 16.99 10.01
C TYR A 111 7.73 17.40 8.59
N LYS A 112 7.95 18.66 8.19
CA LYS A 112 7.73 19.12 6.81
C LYS A 112 8.60 18.39 5.78
N ASN A 113 9.75 17.86 6.21
CA ASN A 113 10.64 17.06 5.35
C ASN A 113 10.11 15.62 5.16
N ILE A 114 9.23 15.17 6.06
CA ILE A 114 8.56 13.87 5.98
C ILE A 114 7.28 13.99 5.15
N ASN A 115 6.44 14.97 5.49
CA ASN A 115 5.24 15.31 4.75
C ASN A 115 5.17 16.83 4.57
N PRO A 116 5.37 17.35 3.34
CA PRO A 116 5.29 18.78 3.05
C PRO A 116 3.94 19.42 3.43
N GLU A 117 2.85 18.64 3.40
CA GLU A 117 1.52 19.09 3.83
C GLU A 117 1.39 19.19 5.35
N THR A 118 2.37 18.67 6.11
CA THR A 118 2.39 18.62 7.58
C THR A 118 1.15 17.93 8.20
N LYS A 119 0.55 16.99 7.47
CA LYS A 119 -0.63 16.22 7.89
C LYS A 119 -0.24 14.82 8.36
N VAL A 120 -0.89 14.32 9.40
CA VAL A 120 -0.83 12.91 9.78
C VAL A 120 -2.03 12.16 9.19
N PRO A 121 -1.92 10.86 8.87
CA PRO A 121 -0.74 10.01 9.03
C PRO A 121 0.31 10.19 7.91
N SER A 122 1.55 9.80 8.23
CA SER A 122 2.58 9.50 7.23
C SER A 122 3.37 8.27 7.66
N ILE A 123 3.82 7.45 6.73
CA ILE A 123 4.63 6.26 6.99
C ILE A 123 5.98 6.41 6.30
N ASN A 124 7.06 6.11 7.02
CA ASN A 124 8.36 5.86 6.41
C ASN A 124 8.56 4.35 6.32
N ILE A 125 8.71 3.85 5.10
CA ILE A 125 8.98 2.44 4.82
C ILE A 125 10.03 2.36 3.72
N ARG A 126 11.09 1.58 3.95
CA ARG A 126 12.22 1.44 3.00
C ARG A 126 12.81 2.80 2.59
N GLY A 127 12.90 3.75 3.53
CA GLY A 127 13.41 5.11 3.28
C GLY A 127 12.47 6.01 2.47
N LYS A 128 11.25 5.58 2.16
CA LYS A 128 10.26 6.38 1.43
C LYS A 128 9.17 6.86 2.38
N ASN A 129 8.89 8.16 2.33
CA ASN A 129 7.77 8.77 3.04
C ASN A 129 6.51 8.71 2.17
N ILE A 130 5.43 8.16 2.71
CA ILE A 130 4.12 8.06 2.05
C ILE A 130 3.09 8.67 2.99
N ALA A 131 2.27 9.56 2.46
CA ALA A 131 1.19 10.22 3.18
C ALA A 131 -0.17 9.69 2.72
N GLU A 132 -1.24 10.20 3.34
CA GLU A 132 -2.65 9.84 3.13
C GLU A 132 -3.08 8.51 3.75
N SER A 133 -4.08 8.59 4.64
CA SER A 133 -4.53 7.44 5.44
C SER A 133 -4.98 6.22 4.62
N LEU A 134 -5.73 6.44 3.54
CA LEU A 134 -6.23 5.34 2.69
C LEU A 134 -5.14 4.77 1.79
N VAL A 135 -4.21 5.61 1.33
CA VAL A 135 -3.03 5.18 0.54
C VAL A 135 -2.16 4.27 1.39
N ILE A 136 -1.94 4.61 2.67
CA ILE A 136 -1.19 3.78 3.60
C ILE A 136 -1.89 2.43 3.85
N ILE A 137 -3.21 2.40 3.99
CA ILE A 137 -3.95 1.12 4.14
C ILE A 137 -3.76 0.22 2.93
N GLU A 138 -3.92 0.76 1.71
CA GLU A 138 -3.74 0.01 0.47
C GLU A 138 -2.29 -0.50 0.35
N LEU A 139 -1.30 0.34 0.68
CA LEU A 139 0.10 -0.05 0.73
C LEU A 139 0.35 -1.21 1.70
N VAL A 140 -0.20 -1.17 2.90
CA VAL A 140 -0.06 -2.27 3.88
C VAL A 140 -0.74 -3.53 3.36
N ALA A 141 -1.93 -3.42 2.77
CA ALA A 141 -2.62 -4.57 2.19
C ALA A 141 -1.85 -5.20 1.02
N ASP A 142 -1.18 -4.39 0.19
CA ASP A 142 -0.40 -4.88 -0.94
C ASP A 142 0.95 -5.48 -0.50
N LEU A 143 1.56 -4.98 0.57
CA LEU A 143 2.81 -5.51 1.13
C LEU A 143 2.62 -6.76 1.99
N TYR A 144 1.45 -6.89 2.62
CA TYR A 144 1.12 -7.98 3.56
C TYR A 144 -0.24 -8.61 3.18
N PRO A 145 -0.36 -9.24 2.01
CA PRO A 145 -1.62 -9.81 1.53
C PRO A 145 -2.19 -10.90 2.44
N GLU A 146 -1.34 -11.58 3.21
CA GLU A 146 -1.72 -12.58 4.21
C GLU A 146 -2.54 -12.01 5.38
N SER A 147 -2.50 -10.69 5.60
CA SER A 147 -3.29 -10.01 6.62
C SER A 147 -4.80 -10.03 6.35
N GLY A 148 -5.20 -10.23 5.09
CA GLY A 148 -6.62 -10.18 4.71
C GLY A 148 -7.26 -8.79 4.85
N LEU A 149 -6.47 -7.72 4.98
CA LEU A 149 -6.98 -6.34 5.09
C LEU A 149 -7.89 -5.94 3.92
N LEU A 150 -7.57 -6.41 2.71
CA LEU A 150 -8.38 -6.25 1.52
C LEU A 150 -8.56 -7.61 0.83
N PRO A 151 -9.75 -7.89 0.25
CA PRO A 151 -9.98 -9.10 -0.52
C PRO A 151 -9.12 -9.09 -1.79
N ALA A 152 -8.72 -10.28 -2.26
CA ALA A 152 -8.03 -10.42 -3.55
C ALA A 152 -8.91 -10.09 -4.76
N ASP A 153 -10.24 -10.23 -4.60
CA ASP A 153 -11.21 -9.95 -5.66
C ASP A 153 -11.31 -8.43 -5.93
N PRO A 154 -10.99 -7.96 -7.15
CA PRO A 154 -11.02 -6.55 -7.49
C PRO A 154 -12.41 -5.92 -7.38
N ILE A 155 -13.49 -6.69 -7.60
CA ILE A 155 -14.86 -6.18 -7.48
C ILE A 155 -15.19 -5.91 -6.01
N LYS A 156 -14.84 -6.83 -5.12
CA LYS A 156 -14.99 -6.62 -3.67
C LYS A 156 -14.13 -5.47 -3.15
N ARG A 157 -12.90 -5.28 -3.68
CA ARG A 157 -12.08 -4.10 -3.36
C ARG A 157 -12.79 -2.81 -3.79
N ALA A 158 -13.41 -2.79 -4.97
CA ALA A 158 -14.17 -1.62 -5.44
C ALA A 158 -15.38 -1.31 -4.55
N GLU A 159 -16.12 -2.34 -4.12
CA GLU A 159 -17.25 -2.19 -3.18
C GLU A 159 -16.81 -1.63 -1.83
N ILE A 160 -15.69 -2.13 -1.29
CA ILE A 160 -15.09 -1.61 -0.04
C ILE A 160 -14.66 -0.14 -0.23
N ARG A 161 -14.01 0.20 -1.34
CA ARG A 161 -13.62 1.60 -1.63
C ARG A 161 -14.82 2.52 -1.73
N PHE A 162 -15.90 2.07 -2.37
CA PHE A 162 -17.15 2.81 -2.43
C PHE A 162 -17.75 3.03 -1.03
N PHE A 163 -17.76 1.99 -0.19
CA PHE A 163 -18.21 2.10 1.19
C PHE A 163 -17.38 3.10 2.01
N ILE A 164 -16.05 3.05 1.88
CA ILE A 164 -15.12 3.97 2.55
C ILE A 164 -15.36 5.41 2.11
N GLU A 165 -15.54 5.65 0.81
CA GLU A 165 -15.80 6.98 0.25
C GLU A 165 -17.15 7.53 0.73
N TYR A 166 -18.17 6.69 0.75
CA TYR A 166 -19.48 7.03 1.30
C TYR A 166 -19.39 7.43 2.78
N TYR A 167 -18.74 6.60 3.59
CA TYR A 167 -18.61 6.85 5.03
C TYR A 167 -17.70 8.04 5.33
N SER A 168 -16.67 8.29 4.52
CA SER A 168 -15.76 9.43 4.71
C SER A 168 -16.52 10.76 4.64
N LYS A 169 -17.53 10.87 3.77
CA LYS A 169 -18.42 12.05 3.71
C LYS A 169 -19.19 12.26 5.00
N ILE A 170 -19.72 11.19 5.61
CA ILE A 170 -20.44 11.26 6.90
C ILE A 170 -19.47 11.63 8.02
N SER A 171 -18.30 10.98 8.06
CA SER A 171 -17.28 11.24 9.10
C SER A 171 -16.78 12.68 9.07
N SER A 172 -16.79 13.35 7.93
CA SER A 172 -16.42 14.77 7.85
C SER A 172 -17.39 15.70 8.59
N LEU A 173 -18.65 15.29 8.77
CA LEU A 173 -19.65 16.08 9.49
C LEU A 173 -19.40 16.12 11.00
N SER A 174 -18.75 15.09 11.57
CA SER A 174 -18.44 15.10 13.00
C SER A 174 -17.46 16.21 13.38
N TYR A 175 -16.56 16.61 12.47
CA TYR A 175 -15.70 17.79 12.66
C TYR A 175 -16.48 19.10 12.64
N LYS A 176 -17.57 19.19 11.86
CA LYS A 176 -18.44 20.38 11.89
C LYS A 176 -19.12 20.56 13.24
N VAL A 177 -19.43 19.45 13.93
CA VAL A 177 -19.99 19.51 15.30
C VAL A 177 -19.01 20.20 16.24
N LEU A 178 -17.71 19.88 16.17
CA LEU A 178 -16.68 20.50 17.01
C LEU A 178 -16.59 22.03 16.80
N GLY A 179 -16.77 22.51 15.57
CA GLY A 179 -16.82 23.95 15.26
C GLY A 179 -18.12 24.65 15.66
N ALA A 180 -19.19 23.89 15.90
CA ALA A 180 -20.53 24.41 16.19
C ALA A 180 -20.95 24.20 17.65
N LEU A 181 -20.05 23.77 18.55
CA LEU A 181 -20.41 23.38 19.94
C LEU A 181 -21.15 24.47 20.73
N ASN A 182 -20.94 25.74 20.39
CA ASN A 182 -21.62 26.87 21.03
C ASN A 182 -23.03 27.15 20.48
N ASP A 183 -23.41 26.55 19.36
CA ASP A 183 -24.72 26.68 18.73
C ASP A 183 -25.47 25.34 18.75
N LYS A 184 -26.38 25.21 19.72
CA LYS A 184 -27.20 24.00 19.90
C LYS A 184 -28.07 23.68 18.68
N GLN A 185 -28.54 24.69 17.95
CA GLN A 185 -29.41 24.49 16.79
C GLN A 185 -28.59 23.97 15.60
N ALA A 186 -27.39 24.51 15.39
CA ALA A 186 -26.46 24.02 14.39
C ALA A 186 -25.99 22.59 14.69
N VAL A 187 -25.66 22.28 15.95
CA VAL A 187 -25.30 20.91 16.37
C VAL A 187 -26.43 19.93 16.07
N LYS A 188 -27.68 20.29 16.39
CA LYS A 188 -28.84 19.44 16.10
C LYS A 188 -29.01 19.19 14.61
N ALA A 189 -28.88 20.21 13.77
CA ALA A 189 -28.99 20.08 12.32
C ALA A 189 -27.89 19.15 11.75
N ILE A 190 -26.65 19.32 12.20
CA ILE A 190 -25.53 18.44 11.79
C ILE A 190 -25.78 17.00 12.25
N TYR A 191 -26.29 16.81 13.46
CA TYR A 191 -26.62 15.49 13.99
C TYR A 191 -27.72 14.79 13.15
N ASP A 192 -28.76 15.53 12.77
CA ASP A 192 -29.82 15.00 11.90
C ASP A 192 -29.26 14.58 10.53
N ASP A 193 -28.32 15.34 9.97
CA ASP A 193 -27.66 15.00 8.70
C ASP A 193 -26.74 13.78 8.84
N ILE A 194 -26.03 13.64 9.96
CA ILE A 194 -25.27 12.43 10.29
C ILE A 194 -26.22 11.22 10.32
N LEU A 195 -27.35 11.32 11.03
CA LEU A 195 -28.34 10.24 11.12
C LEU A 195 -28.94 9.88 9.75
N LYS A 196 -29.22 10.87 8.88
CA LYS A 196 -29.67 10.62 7.50
C LYS A 196 -28.59 9.88 6.70
N GLY A 197 -27.33 10.27 6.86
CA GLY A 197 -26.18 9.59 6.24
C GLY A 197 -26.09 8.11 6.65
N PHE A 198 -26.25 7.80 7.93
CA PHE A 198 -26.25 6.41 8.41
C PHE A 198 -27.49 5.61 7.97
N LYS A 199 -28.64 6.27 7.77
CA LYS A 199 -29.88 5.63 7.34
C LYS A 199 -29.94 5.31 5.85
N ARG A 200 -29.02 5.83 5.02
CA ARG A 200 -29.00 5.48 3.59
C ARG A 200 -28.75 3.97 3.49
N PRO A 201 -29.61 3.23 2.77
CA PRO A 201 -29.70 1.79 2.96
C PRO A 201 -28.38 1.10 2.62
N HIS A 202 -27.86 0.34 3.58
CA HIS A 202 -26.85 -0.72 3.42
C HIS A 202 -27.25 -1.82 2.41
N ARG A 203 -28.34 -1.63 1.64
CA ARG A 203 -29.01 -2.63 0.81
C ARG A 203 -28.29 -2.91 -0.50
N ASP A 204 -27.41 -2.01 -0.94
CA ASP A 204 -26.68 -2.12 -2.21
C ASP A 204 -25.21 -2.54 -2.04
N LEU A 205 -24.75 -2.76 -0.81
CA LEU A 205 -23.48 -3.44 -0.58
C LEU A 205 -23.77 -4.94 -0.56
N PRO A 206 -23.09 -5.76 -1.36
CA PRO A 206 -23.28 -7.20 -1.28
C PRO A 206 -22.86 -7.64 0.11
N THR A 207 -23.84 -8.08 0.89
CA THR A 207 -23.53 -8.86 2.07
C THR A 207 -22.79 -10.11 1.60
N PRO A 208 -21.68 -10.50 2.25
CA PRO A 208 -21.09 -11.80 1.99
C PRO A 208 -22.20 -12.82 2.21
N ARG A 209 -22.62 -13.53 1.14
CA ARG A 209 -23.52 -14.67 1.31
C ARG A 209 -22.85 -15.56 2.33
N SER A 210 -23.52 -15.79 3.46
CA SER A 210 -23.14 -16.90 4.33
C SER A 210 -23.17 -18.14 3.45
N THR A 211 -22.00 -18.69 3.14
CA THR A 211 -21.91 -20.03 2.59
C THR A 211 -22.43 -20.93 3.69
N SER A 212 -23.73 -21.21 3.67
CA SER A 212 -24.30 -22.32 4.41
C SER A 212 -23.66 -23.56 3.83
N SER A 213 -22.69 -24.10 4.57
CA SER A 213 -22.21 -25.45 4.38
C SER A 213 -23.37 -26.40 4.66
N SER A 214 -23.92 -26.98 3.59
CA SER A 214 -24.73 -28.20 3.59
C SER A 214 -24.40 -28.99 2.34
#